data_AF-A0A847CH62-F1
#
_entry.id   AF-A0A847CH62-F1
#
_cell.length_a   1.000
_cell.length_b   1.000
_cell.length_c   1.000
_cell.angle_alpha   90.00
_cell.angle_beta   90.00
_cell.angle_gamma   90.00
#
_symmetry.space_group_name_H-M   'P 1'
#
loop_
_entity.id
_entity.type
_entity.pdbx_description
1 polymer ?
#
loop_
_entity_poly.entity_id
_entity_poly.type
_entity_poly.pdbx_seq_one_letter_code
_entity_poly.pdbx_strand_id
1 'polypeptide(L)' 'MFHTDQCWQYQHNYFVKTLEEHSIKQSMSRKGNSIDNGLMECFFGILKSELYYGQEYKYKTVEDLKRTIILRG' A
#
# COMPACT_ATOMS: atom_id res chain seq x y z
N MET A 1 -2.94 13.75 9.46
CA MET A 1 -2.72 14.02 8.02
C MET A 1 -2.49 12.69 7.33
N PHE A 2 -3.20 12.41 6.24
CA PHE A 2 -3.13 11.14 5.51
C PHE A 2 -2.50 11.40 4.14
N HIS A 3 -1.30 10.87 3.91
CA HIS A 3 -0.53 11.11 2.69
C HIS A 3 -0.61 9.89 1.76
N THR A 4 -1.03 10.12 0.51
CA THR A 4 -1.17 9.06 -0.51
C THR A 4 -0.75 9.51 -1.89
N ASP A 5 -0.59 8.57 -2.81
CA ASP A 5 -0.52 8.91 -4.22
C ASP A 5 -1.86 9.42 -4.77
N GLN A 6 -1.81 9.98 -5.97
CA GLN A 6 -2.98 10.41 -6.74
C GLN A 6 -3.64 9.26 -7.49
N CYS A 7 -3.63 8.03 -6.97
CA CYS A 7 -4.40 6.94 -7.57
C CYS A 7 -5.89 7.27 -7.54
N TRP A 8 -6.64 6.83 -8.55
CA TRP A 8 -8.07 7.14 -8.71
C TRP A 8 -8.91 6.77 -7.46
N GLN A 9 -8.51 5.73 -6.74
CA GLN A 9 -9.17 5.27 -5.51
C GLN A 9 -9.15 6.33 -4.41
N TYR A 10 -8.01 7.02 -4.24
CA TYR A 10 -7.84 8.05 -3.21
C TYR A 10 -8.44 9.41 -3.62
N GLN A 11 -8.83 9.56 -4.88
CA GLN A 11 -9.55 10.73 -5.39
C GLN A 11 -11.08 10.56 -5.35
N HIS A 12 -11.58 9.36 -5.06
CA HIS A 12 -13.02 9.08 -5.08
C HIS A 12 -13.74 9.86 -3.98
N ASN A 13 -14.88 10.49 -4.30
CA ASN A 13 -15.63 11.34 -3.38
C ASN A 13 -15.97 10.66 -2.05
N TYR A 14 -16.28 9.36 -2.09
CA TYR A 14 -16.53 8.59 -0.86
C TYR A 14 -15.33 8.62 0.08
N PHE A 15 -14.12 8.39 -0.46
CA PHE A 15 -12.89 8.34 0.33
C PHE A 15 -12.55 9.70 0.94
N VAL A 16 -12.63 10.76 0.13
CA VAL A 16 -12.39 12.13 0.57
C VAL A 16 -13.37 12.51 1.68
N LYS A 17 -14.66 12.23 1.50
CA LYS A 17 -15.69 12.52 2.48
C LYS A 17 -15.47 11.76 3.79
N THR A 18 -15.07 10.48 3.73
CA THR A 18 -14.73 9.71 4.93
C THR A 18 -13.57 10.33 5.70
N LEU A 19 -12.54 10.83 5.02
CA LEU A 19 -11.43 11.53 5.68
C LEU A 19 -11.88 12.84 6.33
N GLU A 20 -12.74 13.61 5.66
CA GLU A 20 -13.32 14.85 6.19
C GLU A 20 -14.19 14.58 7.45
N GLU A 21 -15.04 13.56 7.41
CA GLU A 21 -15.88 13.13 8.55
C GLU A 21 -15.04 12.78 9.79
N HIS A 22 -13.83 12.24 9.59
CA HIS A 22 -12.90 11.90 10.67
C HIS A 22 -11.91 13.04 11.00
N SER A 23 -12.11 14.25 10.44
CA SER A 23 -11.20 15.39 10.61
C SER A 23 -9.75 15.09 10.20
N ILE A 24 -9.56 14.21 9.21
CA ILE A 24 -8.25 13.82 8.70
C ILE A 24 -7.93 14.64 7.45
N LYS A 25 -6.93 15.51 7.53
CA LYS A 25 -6.44 16.25 6.36
C LYS A 25 -5.72 15.31 5.38
N GLN A 26 -6.25 15.17 4.17
CA GLN A 26 -5.59 14.45 3.08
C GLN A 26 -4.44 15.29 2.49
N SER A 27 -3.38 14.60 2.07
CA SER A 27 -2.26 15.12 1.29
C SER A 27 -1.96 14.13 0.18
N MET A 28 -1.69 14.61 -1.03
CA MET A 28 -1.36 13.72 -2.14
C MET A 28 -0.02 14.08 -2.78
N SER A 29 0.73 13.06 -3.20
CA SER A 29 1.96 13.19 -3.99
C SER A 29 1.71 14.01 -5.26
N ARG A 30 2.71 14.72 -5.76
CA ARG A 30 2.60 15.41 -7.07
C ARG A 30 2.57 14.38 -8.19
N LYS A 31 1.80 14.65 -9.26
CA LYS A 31 1.78 13.81 -10.46
C LYS A 31 3.20 13.65 -11.02
N GLY A 32 3.70 12.42 -11.06
CA GLY A 32 5.06 12.10 -11.54
C GLY A 32 6.19 12.27 -10.51
N ASN A 33 5.88 12.54 -9.24
CA ASN A 33 6.90 12.57 -8.17
C ASN A 33 6.97 11.21 -7.45
N SER A 34 7.90 10.36 -7.90
CA SER A 34 8.15 9.02 -7.34
C SER A 34 8.81 9.05 -5.95
N ILE A 35 9.37 10.19 -5.53
CA ILE A 35 10.10 10.29 -4.24
C ILE A 35 9.17 10.02 -3.04
N ASP A 36 7.93 10.52 -3.12
CA ASP A 36 6.94 10.36 -2.04
C ASP A 36 6.46 8.90 -1.94
N ASN A 37 6.37 8.18 -3.07
CA ASN A 37 6.00 6.77 -3.11
C ASN A 37 7.19 5.82 -2.91
N GLY A 38 8.43 6.31 -3.03
CA GLY A 38 9.64 5.49 -3.06
C GLY A 38 9.81 4.62 -1.82
N LEU A 39 9.42 5.12 -0.64
CA LEU A 39 9.46 4.33 0.60
C LEU A 39 8.50 3.13 0.55
N MET A 40 7.27 3.34 0.09
CA MET A 40 6.28 2.27 -0.03
C MET A 40 6.65 1.30 -1.15
N GLU A 41 7.18 1.79 -2.27
CA GLU A 41 7.71 0.95 -3.35
C GLU A 41 8.88 0.08 -2.87
N CYS A 42 9.83 0.64 -2.13
CA CYS A 42 10.92 -0.11 -1.52
C CYS A 42 10.41 -1.16 -0.53
N PHE A 43 9.48 -0.80 0.35
CA PHE A 43 8.88 -1.72 1.30
C PHE A 43 8.21 -2.91 0.60
N PHE A 44 7.35 -2.66 -0.39
CA PHE A 44 6.70 -3.74 -1.15
C PHE A 44 7.69 -4.52 -2.02
N GLY A 45 8.75 -3.87 -2.50
CA GLY A 45 9.85 -4.53 -3.22
C GLY A 45 10.58 -5.56 -2.35
N ILE A 46 10.93 -5.19 -1.12
CA ILE A 46 11.55 -6.08 -0.13
C ILE A 46 10.58 -7.22 0.21
N LEU A 47 9.33 -6.90 0.55
CA LEU A 47 8.33 -7.90 0.91
C LEU A 47 8.13 -8.95 -0.19
N LYS A 48 8.04 -8.53 -1.46
CA LYS A 48 7.92 -9.46 -2.58
C LYS A 48 9.19 -10.28 -2.78
N SER A 49 10.36 -9.67 -2.63
CA SER A 49 11.65 -10.35 -2.84
C SER A 49 11.93 -11.40 -1.77
N GLU A 50 11.63 -11.10 -0.51
CA GLU A 50 11.93 -12.00 0.61
C GLU A 50 10.86 -13.07 0.84
N LEU A 51 9.59 -12.76 0.56
CA LEU A 51 8.47 -13.63 0.91
C LEU A 51 7.80 -14.27 -0.29
N TYR A 52 7.84 -13.69 -1.49
CA TYR A 52 7.01 -14.14 -2.61
C TYR A 52 7.81 -14.73 -3.77
N TYR A 53 8.78 -13.99 -4.31
CA TYR A 53 9.50 -14.40 -5.51
C TYR A 53 10.31 -15.68 -5.31
N GLY A 54 10.12 -16.66 -6.21
CA GLY A 54 10.74 -17.98 -6.12
C GLY A 54 10.12 -18.89 -5.04
N GLN A 55 9.06 -18.44 -4.38
CA GLN A 55 8.34 -19.15 -3.31
C GLN A 55 6.83 -19.22 -3.60
N GLU A 56 6.38 -18.82 -4.79
CA GLU A 56 4.98 -18.68 -5.16
C GLU A 56 4.21 -20.01 -4.95
N TYR A 57 4.87 -21.13 -5.25
CA TYR A 57 4.31 -22.48 -5.07
C TYR A 57 4.00 -22.86 -3.61
N LYS A 58 4.55 -22.12 -2.62
CA LYS A 58 4.28 -22.34 -1.20
C LYS A 58 2.93 -21.79 -0.76
N TYR A 59 2.34 -20.87 -1.53
CA TYR A 59 1.09 -20.20 -1.19
C TYR A 59 -0.03 -20.70 -2.11
N LYS A 60 -0.89 -21.58 -1.57
CA LYS A 60 -2.04 -22.10 -2.33
C LYS A 60 -3.19 -21.10 -2.36
N THR A 61 -3.26 -20.25 -1.35
CA THR A 61 -4.27 -19.20 -1.22
C THR A 61 -3.63 -17.89 -0.80
N VAL A 62 -4.37 -16.79 -1.01
CA VAL A 62 -3.98 -15.47 -0.48
C VAL A 62 -3.88 -15.50 1.05
N GLU A 63 -4.66 -16.35 1.72
CA GLU A 63 -4.66 -16.45 3.18
C GLU A 63 -3.35 -17.07 3.71
N ASP A 64 -2.78 -18.04 2.99
CA ASP A 64 -1.47 -18.61 3.32
C ASP A 64 -0.36 -17.55 3.25
N LEU A 65 -0.42 -16.68 2.24
CA LEU A 65 0.51 -15.57 2.09
C LEU A 65 0.34 -14.54 3.21
N LYS A 66 -0.89 -14.13 3.52
CA LYS A 66 -1.17 -13.20 4.63
C LYS A 66 -0.65 -13.73 5.97
N ARG A 67 -0.91 -15.01 6.27
CA ARG A 67 -0.44 -15.64 7.51
C ARG A 67 1.09 -15.59 7.61
N THR A 68 1.77 -15.83 6.49
CA THR A 68 3.24 -15.80 6.44
C THR A 68 3.78 -14.38 6.61
N ILE A 69 3.13 -13.37 6.02
CA ILE A 69 3.50 -11.96 6.21
C ILE A 69 3.39 -11.57 7.69
N ILE A 70 2.31 -11.96 8.38
CA ILE A 70 2.12 -11.66 9.81
C ILE A 70 3.13 -12.39 10.71
N LEU A 71 3.53 -13.61 10.35
CA LEU A 71 4.46 -14.41 11.15
C LEU A 71 5.93 -14.02 10.94
N ARG A 72 6.27 -13.35 9.83
CA ARG A 72 7.66 -13.03 9.46
C ARG A 72 7.98 -11.53 9.42
N GLY A 73 6.97 -10.66 9.46
CA GLY A 73 7.12 -9.20 9.60
C GLY A 73 6.94 -8.77 11.05
#